data_AF-A0A2X4TKJ5-F1
#
_entry.id   AF-A0A2X4TKJ5-F1
#
_cell.length_a   1.000
_cell.length_b   1.000
_cell.length_c   1.000
_cell.angle_alpha   90.00
_cell.angle_beta   90.00
_cell.angle_gamma   90.00
#
_symmetry.space_group_name_H-M   'P 1'
#
loop_
_entity.id
_entity.type
_entity.pdbx_description
1 polymer ?
#
loop_
_entity_poly.entity_id
_entity_poly.type
_entity_poly.pdbx_seq_one_letter_code
_entity_poly.pdbx_strand_id
1 'polypeptide(L)'
;MKEGFQSGMEILAKYTVFAEGARGHLAKELIKKFHLDTGKAPPSFSIGIKELWEVPSDPVPPGLVIHTTGWPLDKESFGGGFLYHLNDNKIALGLVVGLIIQTLG
;
A
#
# COMPACT_ATOMS: atom_id res chain seq x y z
N MET A 1 -10.58 -31.17 -20.38
CA MET A 1 -10.80 -30.08 -19.41
C MET A 1 -11.22 -30.70 -18.08
N LYS A 2 -10.82 -30.14 -16.93
CA LYS A 2 -11.14 -30.70 -15.61
C LYS A 2 -12.64 -30.52 -15.35
N GLU A 3 -13.29 -31.46 -14.66
CA GLU A 3 -14.67 -31.27 -14.19
C GLU A 3 -14.75 -29.98 -13.35
N GLY A 4 -15.73 -29.12 -13.64
CA GLY A 4 -15.89 -27.81 -13.00
C GLY A 4 -15.09 -26.65 -13.61
N PHE A 5 -14.35 -26.85 -14.70
CA PHE A 5 -13.73 -25.75 -15.43
C PHE A 5 -14.80 -24.83 -16.06
N GLN A 6 -14.68 -23.53 -15.83
CA GLN A 6 -15.44 -22.49 -16.51
C GLN A 6 -14.47 -21.52 -17.16
N SER A 7 -14.73 -21.15 -18.41
CA SER A 7 -13.97 -20.14 -19.13
C SER A 7 -14.15 -18.75 -18.50
N GLY A 8 -13.14 -17.89 -18.66
CA GLY A 8 -13.24 -16.48 -18.29
C GLY A 8 -14.27 -15.72 -19.13
N MET A 9 -14.59 -14.50 -18.69
CA MET A 9 -15.53 -13.60 -19.37
C MET A 9 -14.78 -12.51 -20.14
N GLU A 10 -15.29 -12.14 -21.32
CA GLU A 10 -14.84 -10.97 -22.07
C GLU A 10 -15.79 -9.80 -21.82
N ILE A 11 -15.23 -8.66 -21.40
CA ILE A 11 -15.98 -7.42 -21.17
C ILE A 11 -15.47 -6.38 -22.16
N LEU A 12 -16.32 -6.00 -23.13
CA LEU A 12 -16.01 -5.02 -24.16
C LEU A 12 -16.60 -3.66 -23.78
N ALA A 13 -15.78 -2.62 -23.79
CA ALA A 13 -16.19 -1.24 -23.52
C ALA A 13 -15.52 -0.29 -24.50
N LYS A 14 -16.13 0.88 -24.72
CA LYS A 14 -15.50 1.95 -25.52
C LYS A 14 -14.23 2.49 -24.85
N TYR A 15 -14.23 2.52 -23.52
CA TYR A 15 -13.10 2.92 -22.69
C TYR A 15 -13.07 2.05 -21.43
N THR A 16 -11.86 1.66 -21.02
CA THR A 16 -11.62 0.93 -19.78
C THR A 16 -10.64 1.72 -18.93
N VAL A 17 -11.05 2.08 -17.72
CA VAL A 17 -10.18 2.77 -16.75
C VAL A 17 -9.61 1.72 -15.81
N PHE A 18 -8.28 1.69 -15.69
CA PHE A 18 -7.56 0.77 -14.80
C PHE A 18 -7.28 1.47 -13.46
N ALA A 19 -7.86 0.95 -12.38
CA ALA A 19 -7.79 1.53 -11.03
C ALA A 19 -7.44 0.48 -9.96
N GLU A 20 -6.48 -0.41 -10.26
CA GLU A 20 -6.05 -1.50 -9.36
C GLU A 20 -5.31 -1.01 -8.10
N GLY A 21 -4.96 0.28 -8.03
CA GLY A 21 -4.18 0.86 -6.94
C GLY A 21 -2.68 0.61 -7.06
N ALA A 22 -1.98 0.58 -5.93
CA ALA A 22 -0.53 0.44 -5.89
C ALA A 22 -0.09 -0.90 -6.49
N ARG A 23 0.82 -0.85 -7.47
CA ARG A 23 1.43 -2.04 -8.12
C ARG A 23 0.41 -2.97 -8.82
N GLY A 24 -0.60 -2.38 -9.48
CA GLY A 24 -1.61 -3.10 -10.27
C GLY A 24 -1.04 -4.09 -11.30
N HIS A 25 -1.64 -5.28 -11.38
CA HIS A 25 -1.16 -6.36 -12.23
C HIS A 25 -1.42 -6.08 -13.71
N LEU A 26 -2.63 -5.65 -14.05
CA LEU A 26 -2.98 -5.28 -15.43
C LEU A 26 -2.25 -4.00 -15.85
N ALA A 27 -2.14 -3.02 -14.94
CA ALA A 27 -1.37 -1.80 -15.17
C ALA A 27 0.09 -2.11 -15.56
N LYS A 28 0.74 -3.07 -14.90
CA LYS A 28 2.10 -3.50 -15.24
C LYS A 28 2.22 -4.02 -16.67
N GLU A 29 1.26 -4.83 -17.12
CA GLU A 29 1.22 -5.34 -18.51
C GLU A 29 0.98 -4.20 -19.52
N LEU A 30 0.11 -3.24 -19.19
CA LEU A 30 -0.15 -2.07 -20.04
C LEU A 30 1.07 -1.15 -20.16
N ILE A 31 1.78 -0.88 -19.05
CA ILE A 31 3.01 -0.09 -19.06
C ILE A 31 4.02 -0.71 -20.02
N LYS A 32 4.23 -2.03 -19.94
CA LYS A 32 5.13 -2.75 -20.85
C LYS A 32 4.66 -2.69 -22.30
N LYS A 33 3.36 -2.90 -22.55
CA LYS A 33 2.78 -2.94 -23.90
C LYS A 33 2.83 -1.58 -24.61
N PHE A 34 2.63 -0.49 -23.87
CA PHE A 34 2.52 0.86 -24.42
C PHE A 34 3.70 1.77 -24.07
N HIS A 35 4.74 1.23 -23.44
CA HIS A 35 5.97 1.95 -23.04
C HIS A 35 5.69 3.21 -22.21
N LEU A 36 4.72 3.13 -21.30
CA LEU A 36 4.19 4.27 -20.54
C LEU A 36 5.19 4.85 -19.51
N ASP A 37 6.31 4.15 -19.28
CA ASP A 37 7.37 4.50 -18.34
C ASP A 37 8.65 5.02 -19.04
N THR A 38 8.63 5.23 -20.36
CA THR A 38 9.80 5.72 -21.10
C THR A 38 10.28 7.07 -20.55
N GLY A 39 11.56 7.12 -20.16
CA GLY A 39 12.18 8.32 -19.58
C GLY A 39 11.67 8.67 -18.18
N LYS A 40 11.04 7.73 -17.47
CA LYS A 40 10.59 7.88 -16.08
C LYS A 40 11.47 7.07 -15.15
N ALA A 41 11.57 7.51 -13.89
CA ALA A 41 12.24 6.73 -12.86
C ALA A 41 11.44 5.47 -12.53
N PRO A 42 12.11 4.36 -12.15
CA PRO A 42 11.42 3.16 -11.68
C PRO A 42 10.51 3.45 -10.47
N PRO A 43 9.34 2.80 -10.38
CA PRO A 43 8.46 3.02 -9.24
C PRO A 43 9.08 2.47 -7.94
N SER A 44 9.01 3.28 -6.89
CA SER A 44 9.41 2.89 -5.53
C SER A 44 8.16 2.61 -4.69
N PHE A 45 8.24 1.59 -3.83
CA PHE A 45 7.12 1.15 -2.99
C PHE A 45 7.53 1.06 -1.54
N SER A 46 6.54 1.15 -0.66
CA SER A 46 6.65 0.80 0.75
C SER A 46 5.55 -0.19 1.10
N ILE A 47 5.81 -1.07 2.06
CA ILE A 47 4.79 -1.90 2.68
C ILE A 47 4.28 -1.19 3.93
N GLY A 48 2.96 -1.14 4.09
CA GLY A 48 2.31 -0.63 5.30
C GLY A 48 1.56 -1.77 5.99
N ILE A 49 1.82 -1.95 7.28
CA ILE A 49 1.06 -2.83 8.15
C ILE A 49 0.25 -1.95 9.09
N LYS A 50 -1.04 -2.28 9.26
CA LYS A 50 -1.98 -1.53 10.09
C LYS A 50 -2.76 -2.50 10.97
N GLU A 51 -2.93 -2.11 12.23
CA GLU A 51 -3.87 -2.73 13.14
C GLU A 51 -4.87 -1.69 13.66
N LEU A 52 -6.03 -2.18 14.10
CA LEU A 52 -7.05 -1.38 14.76
C LEU A 52 -7.28 -1.97 16.15
N TRP A 53 -7.02 -1.19 17.18
CA TRP A 53 -7.14 -1.62 18.57
C TRP A 53 -8.30 -0.88 19.23
N GLU A 54 -9.01 -1.57 20.12
CA GLU A 54 -9.92 -0.97 21.08
C GLU A 54 -9.19 -0.90 22.42
N VAL A 55 -9.16 0.29 23.02
CA VAL A 55 -8.46 0.54 24.28
C VAL A 55 -9.46 0.82 25.40
N PRO A 56 -9.13 0.53 26.67
CA PRO A 56 -9.90 1.02 27.81
C PRO A 56 -10.04 2.54 27.75
N SER A 57 -11.05 3.10 28.41
CA SER A 57 -11.40 4.53 28.39
C SER A 57 -10.19 5.42 28.14
N ASP A 58 -10.10 5.94 26.92
CA ASP A 58 -8.87 6.58 26.46
C ASP A 58 -8.78 7.97 27.08
N PRO A 59 -7.71 8.31 27.84
CA PRO A 59 -7.51 9.67 28.31
C PRO A 59 -7.25 10.66 27.17
N VAL A 60 -6.91 10.18 25.97
CA VAL A 60 -6.62 11.00 24.80
C VAL A 60 -7.88 11.21 23.95
N PRO A 61 -8.24 12.46 23.62
CA PRO A 61 -9.41 12.72 22.79
C PRO A 61 -9.20 12.24 21.34
N PRO A 62 -10.27 11.78 20.66
CA PRO A 62 -10.24 11.49 19.23
C PRO A 62 -9.69 12.65 18.40
N GLY A 63 -8.98 12.33 17.31
CA GLY A 63 -8.39 13.30 16.41
C GLY A 63 -6.91 13.59 16.63
N LEU A 64 -6.28 13.05 17.69
CA LEU A 64 -4.83 13.09 17.81
C LEU A 64 -4.16 12.20 16.76
N VAL A 65 -3.20 12.79 16.05
CA VAL A 65 -2.40 12.13 15.00
C VAL A 65 -0.92 12.16 15.40
N ILE A 66 -0.30 10.98 15.45
CA ILE A 66 1.11 10.81 15.79
C ILE A 66 1.83 10.13 14.61
N HIS A 67 3.02 10.63 14.29
CA HIS A 67 3.97 9.99 13.39
C HIS A 67 5.31 9.84 14.10
N THR A 68 5.98 8.71 13.90
CA THR A 68 7.29 8.42 14.49
C THR A 68 8.30 8.02 13.44
N THR A 69 9.56 8.30 13.72
CA THR A 69 10.72 7.89 12.91
C THR A 69 11.78 7.30 13.82
N GLY A 70 12.64 6.43 13.29
CA GLY A 70 13.65 5.71 14.07
C GLY A 70 13.13 4.34 14.52
N TRP A 71 13.40 3.98 15.77
CA TRP A 71 13.12 2.64 16.29
C TRP A 71 11.69 2.17 15.97
N PRO A 72 11.48 0.92 15.49
CA PRO A 72 12.45 -0.17 15.36
C PRO A 72 13.32 -0.14 14.10
N LEU A 73 13.17 0.88 13.25
CA LEU A 73 13.96 1.03 12.03
C LEU A 73 15.34 1.62 12.34
N ASP A 74 16.35 1.19 11.59
CA ASP A 74 17.68 1.80 11.61
C ASP A 74 17.70 3.13 10.82
N LYS A 75 18.86 3.80 10.79
CA LYS A 75 19.01 5.10 10.12
C LYS A 75 19.03 5.01 8.60
N GLU A 76 19.25 3.82 8.04
CA GLU A 76 19.36 3.61 6.59
C GLU A 76 18.03 3.16 5.97
N SER A 77 17.12 2.65 6.81
CA SER A 77 15.79 2.20 6.44
C SER A 77 14.82 3.37 6.30
N PHE A 78 14.22 3.52 5.12
CA PHE A 78 13.11 4.44 4.92
C PHE A 78 11.83 3.87 5.56
N GLY A 79 11.19 4.63 6.44
CA GLY A 79 9.93 4.23 7.04
C GLY A 79 9.59 5.01 8.30
N GLY A 80 8.52 4.59 8.97
CA GLY A 80 8.04 5.22 10.19
C GLY A 80 6.75 4.62 10.71
N GLY A 81 6.46 4.90 11.98
CA GLY A 81 5.22 4.51 12.62
C GLY A 81 4.15 5.59 12.47
N PHE A 82 2.89 5.17 12.55
CA PHE A 82 1.75 6.08 12.70
C PHE A 82 0.82 5.58 13.80
N LEU A 83 0.13 6.51 14.45
CA LEU A 83 -0.90 6.22 15.43
C LEU A 83 -1.96 7.31 15.38
N TYR A 84 -3.21 6.93 15.15
CA TYR A 84 -4.34 7.83 15.01
C TYR A 84 -5.40 7.46 16.04
N HIS A 85 -5.76 8.42 16.89
CA HIS A 85 -6.88 8.28 17.83
C HIS A 85 -8.18 8.53 17.08
N LEU A 86 -9.03 7.51 17.07
CA LEU A 86 -10.35 7.52 16.44
C LEU A 86 -11.43 7.67 17.51
N ASN A 87 -12.69 7.74 17.08
CA ASN A 87 -13.83 7.69 17.99
C ASN A 87 -13.98 6.30 18.62
N ASP A 88 -14.80 6.21 19.66
CA ASP A 88 -15.18 4.97 20.35
C ASP A 88 -13.99 4.22 20.98
N ASN A 89 -13.03 4.94 21.57
CA ASN A 89 -11.81 4.38 22.18
C ASN A 89 -11.03 3.46 21.22
N LYS A 90 -10.96 3.82 19.93
CA LYS A 90 -10.21 3.06 18.93
C LYS A 90 -8.94 3.78 18.53
N ILE A 91 -7.89 3.02 18.32
CA ILE A 91 -6.61 3.50 17.81
C ILE A 91 -6.27 2.73 16.54
N ALA A 92 -6.01 3.46 15.46
CA ALA A 92 -5.39 2.91 14.27
C ALA A 92 -3.88 3.15 14.34
N LEU A 93 -3.08 2.09 14.43
CA LEU A 93 -1.63 2.19 14.45
C LEU A 93 -1.01 1.31 13.37
N GLY A 94 0.24 1.60 13.03
CA GLY A 94 0.96 0.81 12.07
C GLY A 94 2.37 1.27 11.82
N LEU A 95 3.04 0.53 10.94
CA LEU A 95 4.40 0.76 10.51
C LEU A 95 4.46 0.73 8.98
N VAL A 96 5.16 1.69 8.39
CA VAL A 96 5.48 1.73 6.97
C VAL A 96 6.97 1.50 6.81
N VAL A 97 7.36 0.61 5.89
CA VAL A 97 8.76 0.30 5.58
C VAL A 97 8.96 0.33 4.06
N GLY A 98 9.98 1.04 3.61
CA GLY A 98 10.39 1.10 2.21
C GLY A 98 10.82 -0.27 1.70
N LEU A 99 10.31 -0.67 0.54
CA LEU A 99 10.70 -1.89 -0.16
C LEU A 99 11.83 -1.61 -1.15
N ILE A 100 12.80 -0.77 -0.76
CA ILE A 100 13.89 -0.38 -1.65
C ILE A 100 14.57 -1.66 -2.13
N ILE A 101 14.45 -1.94 -3.44
CA ILE A 101 15.32 -2.88 -4.09
C ILE A 101 16.67 -2.16 -4.13
N GLN A 102 17.63 -2.64 -3.36
CA GLN A 102 19.01 -2.23 -3.50
C GLN A 102 19.47 -2.70 -4.88
N THR A 103 19.33 -1.85 -5.91
CA THR A 103 20.13 -1.99 -7.12
C THR A 103 21.57 -1.77 -6.67
N LEU A 104 22.25 -2.88 -6.37
CA LEU A 104 23.71 -2.93 -6.37
C LEU A 104 24.15 -2.30 -7.70
N GLY A 105 24.97 -1.25 -7.59
CA GLY A 105 25.63 -0.61 -8.72
C GLY A 105 26.65 -1.52 -9.39
#